data_AF-A0A345E9P7-F1
#
_entry.id   AF-A0A345E9P7-F1
#
_cell.length_a   1.000
_cell.length_b   1.000
_cell.length_c   1.000
_cell.angle_alpha   90.00
_cell.angle_beta   90.00
_cell.angle_gamma   90.00
#
_symmetry.space_group_name_H-M   'P 1'
#
loop_
_entity.id
_entity.type
_entity.pdbx_description
1 polymer ?
#
loop_
_entity_poly.entity_id
_entity_poly.type
_entity_poly.pdbx_seq_one_letter_code
_entity_poly.pdbx_strand_id
1 'polypeptide(L)'
;MRHGALPLILAVLLAGCAAPIAGPPDTAEPTDSATATATATPTATTTTTPQPVGVEYAVRAGTIPDEFESVTVTLRVVFVERTEDMGPCWRETFSGPYEPTITPIAPPTGECHRSESVTVDLTELDGERSFVRLTAPGRFAAGHALIATNTTATYRNGTTVTGMRGSSDKLVTTVEGRPAGQHRVTLSVAAYDDRPYDYWLVAEDDGAG
;
A
#
# COMPACT_ATOMS: atom_id res chain seq x y z
N MET A 1 36.94 2.28 48.04
CA MET A 1 38.12 3.13 47.73
C MET A 1 37.89 3.81 46.39
N ARG A 2 37.97 5.14 46.42
CA ARG A 2 38.28 6.11 45.34
C ARG A 2 37.32 6.28 44.13
N HIS A 3 36.88 7.53 44.06
CA HIS A 3 36.22 8.29 43.01
C HIS A 3 36.88 8.22 41.63
N GLY A 4 36.08 8.51 40.60
CA GLY A 4 36.53 8.97 39.30
C GLY A 4 35.40 9.64 38.51
N ALA A 5 35.03 10.86 38.93
CA ALA A 5 34.23 11.78 38.12
C ALA A 5 35.16 12.56 37.19
N LEU A 6 34.77 12.79 35.93
CA LEU A 6 35.35 13.83 35.09
C LEU A 6 34.33 14.31 34.03
N PRO A 7 33.86 15.57 34.13
CA PRO A 7 33.06 16.25 33.12
C PRO A 7 33.94 17.10 32.18
N LEU A 8 33.46 17.41 30.98
CA LEU A 8 34.10 18.31 29.99
C LEU A 8 32.96 19.04 29.24
N ILE A 9 32.48 20.22 29.65
CA ILE A 9 32.96 21.60 29.37
C ILE A 9 33.24 21.81 27.87
N LEU A 10 32.26 22.32 27.09
CA LEU A 10 31.94 23.74 26.78
C LEU A 10 32.73 24.29 25.57
N ALA A 11 31.99 24.66 24.51
CA ALA A 11 32.39 25.73 23.60
C ALA A 11 31.13 26.41 23.03
N VAL A 12 30.83 27.60 23.56
CA VAL A 12 29.91 28.59 23.01
C VAL A 12 30.71 29.46 22.04
N LEU A 13 30.17 29.72 20.84
CA LEU A 13 30.64 30.79 19.96
C LEU A 13 29.44 31.65 19.52
N LEU A 14 29.39 32.84 20.12
CA LEU A 14 28.62 34.02 19.74
C LEU A 14 29.40 34.81 18.69
N ALA A 15 28.77 35.18 17.57
CA ALA A 15 29.06 36.36 16.73
C ALA A 15 28.03 36.37 15.59
N GLY A 16 27.39 37.47 15.16
CA GLY A 16 27.49 38.87 15.53
C GLY A 16 26.48 39.67 14.69
N CYS A 17 26.01 40.78 15.27
CA CYS A 17 25.18 41.82 14.66
C CYS A 17 25.80 42.46 13.40
N ALA A 18 24.96 43.01 12.52
CA ALA A 18 24.82 44.47 12.35
C ALA A 18 24.10 44.83 11.03
N ALA A 19 23.05 45.66 11.15
CA ALA A 19 22.56 46.51 10.08
C ALA A 19 23.30 47.86 10.11
N PRO A 20 23.44 48.56 8.96
CA PRO A 20 23.46 50.02 8.93
C PRO A 20 22.44 50.58 7.91
N ILE A 21 21.54 51.49 8.31
CA ILE A 21 21.65 52.96 8.38
C ILE A 21 21.33 53.65 7.03
N ALA A 22 20.32 54.51 7.10
CA ALA A 22 19.86 55.45 6.08
C ALA A 22 20.79 56.66 5.91
N GLY A 23 20.82 57.21 4.69
CA GLY A 23 21.35 58.54 4.34
C GLY A 23 20.51 59.16 3.20
N PRO A 24 20.11 60.46 3.26
CA PRO A 24 19.16 61.11 2.33
C PRO A 24 19.86 62.12 1.37
N PRO A 25 19.13 62.99 0.65
CA PRO A 25 18.36 62.74 -0.57
C PRO A 25 18.94 63.55 -1.76
N ASP A 26 18.94 62.98 -2.98
CA ASP A 26 19.20 63.78 -4.19
C ASP A 26 17.96 63.79 -5.09
N THR A 27 17.42 64.99 -5.21
CA THR A 27 16.36 65.41 -6.13
C THR A 27 16.92 65.44 -7.56
N ALA A 28 16.34 64.64 -8.46
CA ALA A 28 16.45 64.83 -9.90
C ALA A 28 15.10 64.55 -10.59
N GLU A 29 14.55 65.63 -11.15
CA GLU A 29 13.63 65.83 -12.29
C GLU A 29 12.83 64.65 -12.89
N PRO A 30 11.52 64.83 -13.19
CA PRO A 30 10.69 63.79 -13.79
C PRO A 30 11.03 63.65 -15.27
N THR A 31 11.68 62.55 -15.64
CA THR A 31 11.70 62.09 -17.04
C THR A 31 10.57 61.10 -17.23
N ASP A 32 9.54 61.49 -17.99
CA ASP A 32 8.49 60.61 -18.49
C ASP A 32 9.12 59.49 -19.34
N SER A 33 9.46 58.38 -18.70
CA SER A 33 9.79 57.13 -19.37
C SER A 33 8.54 56.26 -19.33
N ALA A 34 7.82 56.25 -20.44
CA ALA A 34 6.74 55.32 -20.71
C ALA A 34 7.27 53.89 -20.55
N THR A 35 7.04 53.31 -19.38
CA THR A 35 7.33 51.91 -19.10
C THR A 35 6.29 51.10 -19.88
N ALA A 36 6.72 50.45 -20.95
CA ALA A 36 5.92 49.45 -21.61
C ALA A 36 5.61 48.36 -20.57
N THR A 37 4.36 48.31 -20.11
CA THR A 37 3.84 47.19 -19.32
C THR A 37 4.00 45.94 -20.18
N ALA A 38 5.05 45.16 -19.93
CA ALA A 38 5.19 43.82 -20.48
C ALA A 38 4.05 43.00 -19.89
N THR A 39 2.96 42.84 -20.65
CA THR A 39 1.93 41.86 -20.36
C THR A 39 2.62 40.49 -20.35
N ALA A 40 2.87 39.96 -19.16
CA ALA A 40 3.33 38.60 -18.99
C ALA A 40 2.31 37.69 -19.68
N THR A 41 2.71 37.11 -20.81
CA THR A 41 1.93 36.04 -21.42
C THR A 41 1.87 34.91 -20.39
N PRO A 42 0.68 34.45 -19.96
CA PRO A 42 0.61 33.34 -19.04
C PRO A 42 1.27 32.14 -19.71
N THR A 43 2.40 31.71 -19.17
CA THR A 43 3.02 30.44 -19.55
C THR A 43 1.99 29.37 -19.28
N ALA A 44 1.52 28.70 -20.34
CA ALA A 44 0.63 27.57 -20.21
C ALA A 44 1.36 26.49 -19.42
N THR A 45 0.96 26.28 -18.16
CA THR A 45 1.40 25.13 -17.39
C THR A 45 0.83 23.90 -18.06
N THR A 46 1.69 23.09 -18.69
CA THR A 46 1.29 21.77 -19.17
C THR A 46 0.94 20.93 -17.95
N THR A 47 -0.35 20.76 -17.68
CA THR A 47 -0.84 19.80 -16.68
C THR A 47 -0.60 18.41 -17.24
N THR A 48 0.56 17.81 -16.94
CA THR A 48 0.85 16.43 -17.32
C THR A 48 -0.13 15.53 -16.59
N THR A 49 -1.05 14.90 -17.31
CA THR A 49 -1.93 13.88 -16.73
C THR A 49 -1.06 12.70 -16.27
N PRO A 50 -1.15 12.26 -15.00
CA PRO A 50 -0.39 11.13 -14.52
C PRO A 50 -0.68 9.88 -15.37
N GLN A 51 0.37 9.21 -15.87
CA GLN A 51 0.19 7.98 -16.63
C GLN A 51 -0.37 6.86 -15.73
N PRO A 52 -1.24 5.98 -16.26
CA PRO A 52 -1.71 4.81 -15.53
C PRO A 52 -0.57 3.97 -14.95
N VAL A 53 -0.81 3.39 -13.78
CA VAL A 53 0.09 2.44 -13.12
C VAL A 53 -0.50 1.04 -13.23
N GLY A 54 0.34 0.02 -13.01
CA GLY A 54 -0.19 -1.34 -12.96
C GLY A 54 0.87 -2.38 -12.64
N VAL A 55 0.38 -3.50 -12.14
CA VAL A 55 1.16 -4.62 -11.57
C VAL A 55 0.62 -5.94 -12.09
N GLU A 56 1.47 -6.95 -12.04
CA GLU A 56 1.14 -8.33 -12.35
C GLU A 56 1.41 -9.19 -11.13
N TYR A 57 0.54 -10.17 -10.88
CA TYR A 57 0.72 -11.14 -9.81
C TYR A 57 0.77 -12.54 -10.39
N ALA A 58 1.83 -13.27 -10.06
CA ALA A 58 1.96 -14.70 -10.29
C ALA A 58 1.62 -15.44 -9.01
N VAL A 59 0.51 -16.17 -9.02
CA VAL A 59 0.02 -16.94 -7.89
C VAL A 59 0.42 -18.39 -8.05
N ARG A 60 1.02 -18.94 -7.01
CA ARG A 60 1.38 -20.34 -6.90
C ARG A 60 0.53 -21.02 -5.83
N ALA A 61 0.14 -22.26 -6.07
CA ALA A 61 -0.36 -23.14 -5.03
C ALA A 61 0.80 -23.70 -4.20
N GLY A 62 0.72 -23.52 -2.88
CA GLY A 62 1.61 -24.16 -1.91
C GLY A 62 1.02 -25.46 -1.39
N THR A 63 1.13 -25.71 -0.08
CA THR A 63 0.61 -26.96 0.50
C THR A 63 -0.91 -26.89 0.63
N ILE A 64 -1.60 -27.92 0.14
CA ILE A 64 -3.06 -28.08 0.24
C ILE A 64 -3.36 -29.46 0.82
N PRO A 65 -4.24 -29.59 1.82
CA PRO A 65 -4.68 -30.87 2.36
C PRO A 65 -5.30 -31.75 1.27
N ASP A 66 -4.97 -33.04 1.27
CA ASP A 66 -5.34 -33.97 0.20
C ASP A 66 -6.80 -34.41 0.26
N GLU A 67 -7.51 -34.13 1.36
CA GLU A 67 -8.96 -34.32 1.47
C GLU A 67 -9.79 -33.35 0.61
N PHE A 68 -9.18 -32.27 0.12
CA PHE A 68 -9.85 -31.31 -0.76
C PHE A 68 -9.89 -31.77 -2.21
N GLU A 69 -11.05 -31.53 -2.82
CA GLU A 69 -11.26 -31.63 -4.27
C GLU A 69 -10.90 -30.31 -4.95
N SER A 70 -11.35 -29.20 -4.38
CA SER A 70 -11.12 -27.86 -4.89
C SER A 70 -10.90 -26.85 -3.76
N VAL A 71 -10.05 -25.86 -4.04
CA VAL A 71 -9.84 -24.70 -3.18
C VAL A 71 -9.86 -23.46 -4.06
N THR A 72 -11.03 -22.84 -4.17
CA THR A 72 -11.25 -21.65 -4.99
C THR A 72 -10.96 -20.38 -4.20
N VAL A 73 -10.04 -19.55 -4.67
CA VAL A 73 -9.70 -18.25 -4.10
C VAL A 73 -10.05 -17.14 -5.09
N THR A 74 -10.79 -16.14 -4.64
CA THR A 74 -11.06 -14.91 -5.38
C THR A 74 -10.16 -13.79 -4.86
N LEU A 75 -9.36 -13.25 -5.76
CA LEU A 75 -8.33 -12.25 -5.49
C LEU A 75 -8.70 -10.90 -6.09
N ARG A 76 -8.19 -9.82 -5.50
CA ARG A 76 -8.37 -8.44 -5.97
C ARG A 76 -7.18 -7.59 -5.55
N VAL A 77 -6.80 -6.62 -6.38
CA VAL A 77 -5.80 -5.61 -6.03
C VAL A 77 -6.49 -4.31 -5.63
N VAL A 78 -6.01 -3.72 -4.55
CA VAL A 78 -6.40 -2.40 -4.07
C VAL A 78 -5.22 -1.45 -4.21
N PHE A 79 -5.35 -0.41 -5.02
CA PHE A 79 -4.36 0.65 -5.19
C PHE A 79 -4.73 1.86 -4.33
N VAL A 80 -3.73 2.54 -3.80
CA VAL A 80 -3.94 3.69 -2.90
C VAL A 80 -3.33 4.97 -3.45
N GLU A 81 -4.05 6.08 -3.25
CA GLU A 81 -3.54 7.42 -3.56
C GLU A 81 -2.45 7.86 -2.56
N ARG A 82 -2.56 7.40 -1.30
CA ARG A 82 -1.60 7.70 -0.24
C ARG A 82 -1.21 6.43 0.51
N THR A 83 0.06 6.32 0.89
CA THR A 83 0.60 5.09 1.48
C THR A 83 -0.03 4.80 2.85
N GLU A 84 -0.35 5.84 3.62
CA GLU A 84 -1.03 5.74 4.93
C GLU A 84 -2.43 5.12 4.84
N ASP A 85 -3.06 5.15 3.66
CA ASP A 85 -4.41 4.63 3.45
C ASP A 85 -4.44 3.14 3.13
N MET A 86 -3.29 2.45 3.08
CA MET A 86 -3.22 1.02 2.76
C MET A 86 -4.22 0.21 3.61
N GLY A 87 -4.13 0.30 4.93
CA GLY A 87 -5.02 -0.41 5.87
C GLY A 87 -6.50 -0.09 5.64
N PRO A 88 -6.91 1.20 5.74
CA PRO A 88 -8.29 1.62 5.49
C PRO A 88 -8.86 1.24 4.13
N CYS A 89 -8.02 1.16 3.09
CA CYS A 89 -8.48 0.86 1.73
C CYS A 89 -8.86 -0.60 1.49
N TRP A 90 -8.18 -1.55 2.16
CA TRP A 90 -8.46 -2.98 1.99
C TRP A 90 -9.28 -3.59 3.13
N ARG A 91 -9.40 -2.92 4.28
CA ARG A 91 -10.18 -3.41 5.42
C ARG A 91 -10.97 -2.30 6.09
N GLU A 92 -12.23 -2.59 6.42
CA GLU A 92 -13.13 -1.62 7.05
C GLU A 92 -13.11 -1.68 8.59
N THR A 93 -12.72 -2.83 9.17
CA THR A 93 -12.76 -3.06 10.62
C THR A 93 -11.57 -3.90 11.12
N PHE A 94 -11.13 -3.70 12.36
CA PHE A 94 -10.23 -4.64 13.02
C PHE A 94 -11.03 -5.79 13.64
N SER A 95 -10.55 -7.02 13.43
CA SER A 95 -10.99 -8.20 14.16
C SER A 95 -9.77 -8.97 14.66
N GLY A 96 -9.74 -9.30 15.95
CA GLY A 96 -8.62 -9.99 16.59
C GLY A 96 -9.07 -10.77 17.83
N PRO A 97 -8.32 -11.80 18.26
CA PRO A 97 -8.69 -12.65 19.40
C PRO A 97 -8.74 -11.89 20.73
N TYR A 98 -8.12 -10.70 20.78
CA TYR A 98 -8.09 -9.81 21.95
C TYR A 98 -8.98 -8.57 21.77
N GLU A 99 -9.65 -8.43 20.64
CA GLU A 99 -10.50 -7.28 20.30
C GLU A 99 -11.89 -7.77 19.85
N PRO A 100 -12.74 -8.19 20.81
CA PRO A 100 -14.08 -8.70 20.52
C PRO A 100 -15.05 -7.59 20.08
N THR A 101 -14.71 -6.33 20.36
CA THR A 101 -15.45 -5.17 19.87
C THR A 101 -14.93 -4.83 18.48
N ILE A 102 -15.82 -4.86 17.48
CA ILE A 102 -15.51 -4.37 16.13
C ILE A 102 -15.07 -2.91 16.25
N THR A 103 -13.77 -2.66 16.11
CA THR A 103 -13.20 -1.31 16.12
C THR A 103 -13.21 -0.79 14.68
N PRO A 104 -13.97 0.27 14.38
CA PRO A 104 -13.95 0.89 13.06
C PRO A 104 -12.56 1.41 12.72
N ILE A 105 -12.12 1.18 11.48
CA ILE A 105 -10.90 1.78 10.97
C ILE A 105 -11.24 3.21 10.53
N ALA A 106 -10.35 4.16 10.84
CA ALA A 106 -10.51 5.53 10.36
C ALA A 106 -10.61 5.53 8.83
N PRO A 107 -11.52 6.31 8.23
CA PRO A 107 -11.65 6.35 6.77
C PRO A 107 -10.33 6.80 6.13
N PRO A 108 -10.04 6.34 4.90
CA PRO A 108 -8.85 6.78 4.18
C PRO A 108 -8.89 8.30 3.97
N THR A 109 -7.71 8.91 3.99
CA THR A 109 -7.53 10.36 3.78
C THR A 109 -7.48 10.74 2.31
N GLY A 110 -7.12 9.79 1.44
CA GLY A 110 -7.24 9.82 -0.01
C GLY A 110 -8.19 8.76 -0.54
N GLU A 111 -8.21 8.60 -1.86
CA GLU A 111 -9.08 7.63 -2.51
C GLU A 111 -8.42 6.25 -2.63
N CYS A 112 -9.27 5.22 -2.74
CA CYS A 112 -8.86 3.85 -3.02
C CYS A 112 -9.37 3.41 -4.41
N HIS A 113 -8.57 2.64 -5.14
CA HIS A 113 -9.01 2.03 -6.40
C HIS A 113 -8.96 0.52 -6.31
N ARG A 114 -10.07 -0.14 -6.66
CA ARG A 114 -10.22 -1.59 -6.61
C ARG A 114 -10.23 -2.14 -8.02
N SER A 115 -9.36 -3.11 -8.31
CA SER A 115 -9.36 -3.81 -9.59
C SER A 115 -10.59 -4.71 -9.72
N GLU A 116 -10.77 -5.26 -10.93
CA GLU A 116 -11.61 -6.45 -11.11
C GLU A 116 -11.07 -7.62 -10.28
N SER A 117 -11.95 -8.54 -9.92
CA SER A 117 -11.60 -9.75 -9.19
C SER A 117 -11.20 -10.87 -10.14
N VAL A 118 -10.24 -11.69 -9.72
CA VAL A 118 -9.80 -12.89 -10.44
C VAL A 118 -9.95 -14.10 -9.54
N THR A 119 -10.53 -15.17 -10.08
CA THR A 119 -10.74 -16.42 -9.33
C THR A 119 -9.77 -17.49 -9.83
N VAL A 120 -9.17 -18.21 -8.89
CA VAL A 120 -8.27 -19.34 -9.15
C VAL A 120 -8.68 -20.54 -8.31
N ASP A 121 -8.53 -21.73 -8.86
CA ASP A 121 -8.56 -22.96 -8.07
C ASP A 121 -7.11 -23.39 -7.78
N LEU A 122 -6.77 -23.48 -6.49
CA LEU A 122 -5.43 -23.87 -6.05
C LEU A 122 -5.14 -25.35 -6.27
N THR A 123 -6.16 -26.22 -6.37
CA THR A 123 -5.92 -27.65 -6.64
C THR A 123 -5.67 -27.95 -8.11
N GLU A 124 -6.06 -27.04 -9.00
CA GLU A 124 -5.82 -27.12 -10.45
C GLU A 124 -4.56 -26.32 -10.88
N LEU A 125 -3.87 -25.68 -9.94
CA LEU A 125 -2.68 -24.88 -10.21
C LEU A 125 -1.45 -25.78 -10.34
N ASP A 126 -1.16 -26.24 -11.56
CA ASP A 126 0.08 -26.93 -11.91
C ASP A 126 1.28 -25.96 -12.01
N GLY A 127 1.55 -25.19 -10.96
CA GLY A 127 2.65 -24.23 -10.89
C GLY A 127 2.21 -22.78 -10.62
N GLU A 128 2.82 -21.83 -11.32
CA GLU A 128 2.49 -20.40 -11.22
C GLU A 128 1.43 -20.02 -12.27
N ARG A 129 0.40 -19.28 -11.85
CA ARG A 129 -0.57 -18.63 -12.73
C ARG A 129 -0.45 -17.14 -12.60
N SER A 130 -0.12 -16.49 -13.70
CA SER A 130 -0.07 -15.04 -13.77
C SER A 130 -1.45 -14.47 -14.10
N PHE A 131 -1.79 -13.35 -13.46
CA PHE A 131 -2.95 -12.55 -13.83
C PHE A 131 -2.61 -11.55 -14.91
N VAL A 132 -3.60 -11.19 -15.72
CA VAL A 132 -3.46 -10.05 -16.62
C VAL A 132 -3.09 -8.82 -15.78
N ARG A 133 -2.18 -7.99 -16.33
CA ARG A 133 -1.79 -6.72 -15.70
C ARG A 133 -3.01 -5.96 -15.18
N LEU A 134 -3.04 -5.75 -13.87
CA LEU A 134 -4.06 -5.00 -13.17
C LEU A 134 -3.63 -3.53 -13.12
N THR A 135 -4.47 -2.63 -13.60
CA THR A 135 -4.12 -1.21 -13.77
C THR A 135 -5.00 -0.29 -12.96
N ALA A 136 -4.45 0.87 -12.58
CA ALA A 136 -5.18 1.95 -11.95
C ALA A 136 -4.84 3.29 -12.61
N PRO A 137 -5.72 4.31 -12.47
CA PRO A 137 -5.36 5.68 -12.81
C PRO A 137 -4.07 6.12 -12.12
N GLY A 138 -3.25 6.95 -12.77
CA GLY A 138 -1.91 7.31 -12.29
C GLY A 138 -1.84 8.04 -10.95
N ARG A 139 -2.98 8.50 -10.42
CA ARG A 139 -3.07 9.07 -9.06
C ARG A 139 -2.95 8.02 -7.95
N PHE A 140 -3.26 6.75 -8.22
CA PHE A 140 -3.16 5.65 -7.23
C PHE A 140 -1.76 5.00 -7.26
N ALA A 141 -0.73 5.83 -7.12
CA ALA A 141 0.66 5.43 -7.30
C ALA A 141 1.46 5.34 -5.99
N ALA A 142 0.81 5.43 -4.83
CA ALA A 142 1.49 5.42 -3.53
C ALA A 142 1.68 4.01 -2.95
N GLY A 143 0.98 3.01 -3.49
CA GLY A 143 1.11 1.63 -3.10
C GLY A 143 -0.05 0.78 -3.60
N HIS A 144 0.03 -0.52 -3.33
CA HIS A 144 -1.05 -1.46 -3.60
C HIS A 144 -1.03 -2.66 -2.63
N ALA A 145 -2.18 -3.31 -2.50
CA ALA A 145 -2.36 -4.54 -1.72
C ALA A 145 -3.07 -5.60 -2.56
N LEU A 146 -2.64 -6.86 -2.43
CA LEU A 146 -3.37 -8.02 -2.92
C LEU A 146 -4.19 -8.61 -1.77
N ILE A 147 -5.48 -8.82 -2.01
CA ILE A 147 -6.41 -9.40 -1.04
C ILE A 147 -7.12 -10.61 -1.63
N ALA A 148 -7.29 -11.65 -0.81
CA ALA A 148 -8.22 -12.74 -1.06
C ALA A 148 -9.57 -12.37 -0.44
N THR A 149 -10.51 -11.94 -1.29
CA THR A 149 -11.83 -11.46 -0.86
C THR A 149 -12.77 -12.60 -0.50
N ASN A 150 -12.57 -13.78 -1.11
CA ASN A 150 -13.35 -14.97 -0.81
C ASN A 150 -12.50 -16.21 -1.04
N THR A 151 -12.60 -17.21 -0.18
CA THR A 151 -12.02 -18.54 -0.36
C THR A 151 -13.03 -19.59 0.07
N THR A 152 -13.27 -20.53 -0.82
CA THR A 152 -14.16 -21.67 -0.61
C THR A 152 -13.41 -22.94 -0.91
N ALA A 153 -13.60 -23.97 -0.09
CA ALA A 153 -13.06 -25.29 -0.36
C ALA A 153 -14.16 -26.34 -0.32
N THR A 154 -13.98 -27.39 -1.12
CA THR A 154 -14.87 -28.54 -1.20
C THR A 154 -14.06 -29.80 -0.93
N TYR A 155 -14.52 -30.64 -0.02
CA TYR A 155 -13.95 -31.95 0.20
C TYR A 155 -14.25 -32.88 -0.98
N ARG A 156 -13.45 -33.94 -1.18
CA ARG A 156 -13.69 -34.98 -2.21
C ARG A 156 -15.02 -35.73 -2.12
N ASN A 157 -15.74 -35.59 -1.01
CA ASN A 157 -17.09 -36.12 -0.87
C ASN A 157 -18.17 -35.13 -1.36
N GLY A 158 -17.78 -33.99 -1.93
CA GLY A 158 -18.64 -32.91 -2.44
C GLY A 158 -19.15 -31.93 -1.38
N THR A 159 -18.79 -32.09 -0.10
CA THR A 159 -19.25 -31.18 0.97
C THR A 159 -18.37 -29.93 1.07
N THR A 160 -19.00 -28.79 1.34
CA THR A 160 -18.29 -27.51 1.53
C THR A 160 -17.62 -27.44 2.90
N VAL A 161 -16.39 -26.94 2.93
CA VAL A 161 -15.64 -26.65 4.15
C VAL A 161 -16.21 -25.39 4.81
N THR A 162 -16.61 -25.47 6.07
CA THR A 162 -17.20 -24.34 6.82
C THR A 162 -16.24 -23.74 7.85
N GLY A 163 -15.23 -24.49 8.30
CA GLY A 163 -14.27 -24.09 9.33
C GLY A 163 -12.98 -23.44 8.79
N MET A 164 -13.07 -22.60 7.75
CA MET A 164 -11.87 -21.99 7.14
C MET A 164 -11.64 -20.55 7.61
N ARG A 165 -10.51 -20.31 8.30
CA ARG A 165 -10.02 -18.99 8.66
C ARG A 165 -9.34 -18.30 7.48
N GLY A 166 -9.55 -16.99 7.36
CA GLY A 166 -9.02 -16.20 6.24
C GLY A 166 -9.80 -16.43 4.94
N SER A 167 -11.02 -16.97 5.05
CA SER A 167 -11.92 -17.18 3.91
C SER A 167 -12.48 -15.90 3.33
N SER A 168 -12.43 -14.78 4.04
CA SER A 168 -12.84 -13.47 3.53
C SER A 168 -11.83 -12.39 3.91
N ASP A 169 -11.63 -11.43 2.99
CA ASP A 169 -10.80 -10.23 3.15
C ASP A 169 -9.42 -10.49 3.77
N LYS A 170 -8.78 -11.59 3.36
CA LYS A 170 -7.43 -11.96 3.81
C LYS A 170 -6.42 -11.14 3.02
N LEU A 171 -5.63 -10.34 3.74
CA LEU A 171 -4.45 -9.69 3.18
C LEU A 171 -3.42 -10.76 2.77
N VAL A 172 -3.00 -10.69 1.49
CA VAL A 172 -1.97 -11.55 0.91
C VAL A 172 -0.62 -10.83 0.98
N THR A 173 -0.53 -9.63 0.41
CA THR A 173 0.68 -8.79 0.48
C THR A 173 0.33 -7.31 0.32
N THR A 174 1.22 -6.44 0.79
CA THR A 174 1.21 -4.98 0.57
C THR A 174 2.55 -4.52 0.03
N VAL A 175 2.53 -3.68 -0.99
CA VAL A 175 3.73 -3.10 -1.57
C VAL A 175 3.58 -1.58 -1.58
N GLU A 176 4.51 -0.90 -0.93
CA GLU A 176 4.59 0.56 -0.91
C GLU A 176 5.30 1.09 -2.15
N GLY A 177 4.94 2.33 -2.53
CA GLY A 177 5.53 3.01 -3.67
C GLY A 177 4.84 2.70 -5.00
N ARG A 178 5.45 3.17 -6.08
CA ARG A 178 4.83 3.18 -7.40
C ARG A 178 4.57 1.75 -7.91
N PRO A 179 3.30 1.36 -8.19
CA PRO A 179 2.98 0.03 -8.68
C PRO A 179 3.68 -0.26 -10.01
N ALA A 180 4.54 -1.29 -10.01
CA ALA A 180 5.29 -1.74 -11.16
C ALA A 180 5.70 -3.21 -11.02
N GLY A 181 5.98 -3.85 -12.15
CA GLY A 181 6.57 -5.18 -12.22
C GLY A 181 5.60 -6.33 -11.91
N GLN A 182 6.19 -7.52 -11.84
CA GLN A 182 5.53 -8.75 -11.45
C GLN A 182 5.88 -9.08 -10.00
N HIS A 183 4.89 -9.54 -9.24
CA HIS A 183 5.02 -10.00 -7.85
C HIS A 183 4.61 -11.46 -7.76
N ARG A 184 5.33 -12.25 -6.97
CA ARG A 184 5.04 -13.67 -6.77
C ARG A 184 4.46 -13.89 -5.38
N VAL A 185 3.40 -14.67 -5.31
CA VAL A 185 2.76 -15.04 -4.04
C VAL A 185 2.41 -16.51 -4.04
N THR A 186 2.59 -17.14 -2.88
CA THR A 186 2.21 -18.53 -2.66
C THR A 186 1.02 -18.57 -1.71
N LEU A 187 -0.05 -19.27 -2.13
CA LEU A 187 -1.24 -19.51 -1.32
C LEU A 187 -1.33 -20.97 -0.92
N SER A 188 -1.48 -21.23 0.37
CA SER A 188 -1.55 -22.58 0.97
C SER A 188 -2.77 -22.69 1.89
N VAL A 189 -3.18 -23.91 2.21
CA VAL A 189 -4.14 -24.17 3.28
C VAL A 189 -3.47 -25.02 4.36
N ALA A 190 -3.42 -24.49 5.58
CA ALA A 190 -2.94 -25.22 6.74
C ALA A 190 -4.13 -25.85 7.49
N ALA A 191 -3.96 -27.09 7.96
CA ALA A 191 -4.93 -27.79 8.81
C ALA A 191 -4.54 -27.67 10.29
N TYR A 192 -5.53 -27.55 11.17
CA TYR A 192 -5.35 -27.45 12.62
C TYR A 192 -6.40 -28.30 13.35
N ASP A 193 -5.95 -29.11 14.32
CA ASP A 193 -6.85 -29.92 15.16
C ASP A 193 -7.16 -29.27 16.51
N ASP A 194 -6.44 -28.21 16.89
CA ASP A 194 -6.45 -27.60 18.23
C ASP A 194 -7.13 -26.22 18.26
N ARG A 195 -7.83 -25.83 17.19
CA ARG A 195 -8.37 -24.48 16.98
C ARG A 195 -9.88 -24.50 16.73
N PRO A 196 -10.58 -23.38 16.94
CA PRO A 196 -12.00 -23.25 16.59
C PRO A 196 -12.27 -23.23 15.07
N TYR A 197 -11.23 -23.36 14.25
CA TYR A 197 -11.28 -23.48 12.80
C TYR A 197 -10.40 -24.66 12.40
N ASP A 198 -10.87 -25.46 11.46
CA ASP A 198 -10.17 -26.67 11.00
C ASP A 198 -9.05 -26.29 10.01
N TYR A 199 -9.23 -25.19 9.27
CA TYR A 199 -8.29 -24.77 8.23
C TYR A 199 -8.00 -23.28 8.26
N TRP A 200 -6.85 -22.90 7.69
CA TRP A 200 -6.45 -21.52 7.50
C TRP A 200 -5.82 -21.31 6.12
N LEU A 201 -6.35 -20.36 5.34
CA LEU A 201 -5.65 -19.82 4.18
C LEU A 201 -4.39 -19.02 4.62
N VAL A 202 -3.23 -19.53 4.22
CA VAL A 202 -1.92 -18.93 4.45
C VAL A 202 -1.45 -18.29 3.15
N ALA A 203 -0.85 -17.11 3.27
CA ALA A 203 -0.26 -16.36 2.17
C ALA A 203 1.20 -16.06 2.49
N GLU A 204 2.06 -16.33 1.52
CA GLU A 204 3.50 -16.03 1.57
C GLU A 204 3.84 -15.09 0.41
N ASP A 205 4.60 -14.04 0.71
CA ASP A 205 5.12 -13.11 -0.28
C ASP A 205 6.51 -13.57 -0.71
N ASP A 206 6.65 -13.96 -1.97
CA ASP A 206 7.91 -14.45 -2.55
C ASP A 206 8.74 -13.32 -3.17
N GLY A 207 8.24 -12.07 -3.09
CA GLY A 207 8.88 -10.86 -3.55
C GLY A 207 8.69 -10.56 -5.04
N ALA A 208 9.40 -9.54 -5.51
CA ALA A 208 9.39 -9.12 -6.91
C ALA A 208 10.11 -10.17 -7.80
N GLY A 209 9.54 -10.43 -8.96
CA GLY A 209 10.12 -11.26 -10.04
C GLY A 209 11.12 -10.50 -10.90
#